data_AF-X1UWW8-F1
#
_entry.id   AF-X1UWW8-F1
#
_cell.length_a   1.000
_cell.length_b   1.000
_cell.length_c   1.000
_cell.angle_alpha   90.00
_cell.angle_beta   90.00
_cell.angle_gamma   90.00
#
_symmetry.space_group_name_H-M   'P 1'
#
loop_
_entity.id
_entity.type
_entity.pdbx_description
1 polymer ?
#
loop_
_entity_poly.entity_id
_entity_poly.type
_entity_poly.pdbx_seq_one_letter_code
_entity_poly.pdbx_strand_id
1 'polypeptide(L)'
;ITEKELDYEDRWQSFPLYNIPAGTRTRVRITGRNDMASNQRMGIWWQVKDPDGKVPPGGEYATWGVVWKGPGGVQEFVGSSFDLDKEGPYSIAVQLFMNPDDQVCVDDYHGTLCTVEAAEEFAGKISRKELKYDATKRSIPVY
;
A
#
# COMPACT_ATOMS: atom_id res chain seq x y z
N ILE A 1 -4.90 -1.80 -18.64
CA ILE A 1 -4.32 -1.19 -17.43
C ILE A 1 -3.52 0.01 -17.89
N THR A 2 -3.92 1.21 -17.48
CA THR A 2 -3.30 2.46 -17.93
C THR A 2 -2.39 3.06 -16.86
N GLU A 3 -2.71 2.87 -15.57
CA GLU A 3 -1.91 3.41 -14.46
C GLU A 3 -1.78 2.37 -13.33
N LYS A 4 -0.66 2.45 -12.63
CA LYS A 4 -0.15 1.47 -11.66
C LYS A 4 0.59 2.20 -10.56
N GLU A 5 -0.06 2.37 -9.40
CA GLU A 5 0.44 3.27 -8.37
C GLU A 5 0.42 2.66 -6.98
N LEU A 6 1.33 3.18 -6.15
CA LEU A 6 1.49 2.84 -4.75
C LEU A 6 1.34 4.12 -3.92
N ASP A 7 0.60 4.04 -2.82
CA ASP A 7 0.45 5.11 -1.83
C ASP A 7 1.69 5.16 -0.94
N TYR A 8 2.56 6.14 -1.15
CA TYR A 8 3.80 6.31 -0.40
C TYR A 8 4.08 7.79 -0.19
N GLU A 9 4.40 8.19 1.05
CA GLU A 9 4.58 9.59 1.46
C GLU A 9 3.33 10.45 1.21
N ASP A 10 2.14 9.91 1.53
CA ASP A 10 0.83 10.58 1.36
C ASP A 10 0.54 11.01 -0.09
N ARG A 11 1.10 10.29 -1.07
CA ARG A 11 0.89 10.53 -2.50
C ARG A 11 0.87 9.23 -3.29
N TRP A 12 0.08 9.22 -4.36
CA TRP A 12 0.09 8.15 -5.35
C TRP A 12 1.29 8.33 -6.29
N GLN A 13 2.13 7.29 -6.37
CA GLN A 13 3.31 7.29 -7.21
C GLN A 13 3.33 6.05 -8.08
N SER A 14 3.72 6.19 -9.35
CA SER A 14 3.83 5.05 -10.25
C SER A 14 4.93 4.11 -9.79
N PHE A 15 4.62 2.82 -9.71
CA PHE A 15 5.59 1.80 -9.33
C PHE A 15 6.32 1.19 -10.56
N PRO A 16 7.56 0.67 -10.41
CA PRO A 16 8.24 0.32 -9.16
C PRO A 16 8.77 1.52 -8.36
N LEU A 17 8.63 1.47 -7.03
CA LEU A 17 9.28 2.37 -6.09
C LEU A 17 10.48 1.69 -5.42
N TYR A 18 11.44 2.47 -4.91
CA TYR A 18 12.68 1.93 -4.34
C TYR A 18 12.98 2.57 -2.99
N ASN A 19 13.77 1.86 -2.18
CA ASN A 19 14.28 2.32 -0.90
C ASN A 19 13.17 2.73 0.06
N ILE A 20 12.08 1.95 0.08
CA ILE A 20 10.98 2.16 1.02
C ILE A 20 11.41 1.62 2.38
N PRO A 21 11.32 2.39 3.48
CA PRO A 21 11.65 1.87 4.80
C PRO A 21 10.73 0.70 5.22
N ALA A 22 11.31 -0.35 5.80
CA ALA A 22 10.53 -1.44 6.38
C ALA A 22 9.53 -0.93 7.44
N GLY A 23 8.36 -1.55 7.53
CA GLY A 23 7.25 -1.12 8.37
C GLY A 23 6.40 0.00 7.76
N THR A 24 6.68 0.42 6.52
CA THR A 24 5.83 1.36 5.79
C THR A 24 4.48 0.71 5.46
N ARG A 25 3.40 1.40 5.82
CA ARG A 25 2.04 1.03 5.43
C ARG A 25 1.66 1.67 4.11
N THR A 26 1.13 0.91 3.18
CA THR A 26 0.83 1.37 1.81
C THR A 26 -0.49 0.81 1.27
N ARG A 27 -0.91 1.28 0.08
CA ARG A 27 -2.07 0.81 -0.71
C ARG A 27 -1.72 0.81 -2.19
N VAL A 28 -2.32 -0.11 -2.93
CA VAL A 28 -2.23 -0.14 -4.40
C VAL A 28 -3.43 0.54 -5.03
N ARG A 29 -3.20 1.35 -6.07
CA ARG A 29 -4.21 1.87 -7.00
C ARG A 29 -3.88 1.44 -8.42
N ILE A 30 -4.87 0.86 -9.09
CA ILE A 30 -4.79 0.47 -10.50
C ILE A 30 -5.91 1.16 -11.28
N THR A 31 -5.57 1.75 -12.43
CA THR A 31 -6.55 2.33 -13.35
C THR A 31 -6.69 1.45 -14.58
N GLY A 32 -7.90 0.98 -14.85
CA GLY A 32 -8.28 0.28 -16.08
C GLY A 32 -9.02 1.21 -17.04
N ARG A 33 -8.91 0.95 -18.34
CA ARG A 33 -9.68 1.63 -19.38
C ARG A 33 -10.50 0.62 -20.17
N ASN A 34 -11.73 0.98 -20.51
CA ASN A 34 -12.56 0.20 -21.42
C ASN A 34 -12.21 0.53 -22.87
N ASP A 35 -11.40 -0.31 -23.52
CA ASP A 35 -11.05 -0.15 -24.94
C ASP A 35 -12.05 -0.82 -25.90
N MET A 36 -13.14 -1.38 -25.38
CA MET A 36 -14.21 -1.96 -26.19
C MET A 36 -15.13 -0.88 -26.79
N ALA A 37 -15.82 -1.22 -27.87
CA ALA A 37 -16.83 -0.36 -28.50
C ALA A 37 -18.18 -0.31 -27.74
N SER A 38 -18.36 -1.16 -26.72
CA SER A 38 -19.58 -1.24 -25.91
C SER A 38 -19.32 -0.87 -24.46
N ASN A 39 -20.39 -0.59 -23.71
CA ASN A 39 -20.30 -0.37 -22.27
C ASN A 39 -19.86 -1.66 -21.57
N GLN A 40 -18.88 -1.57 -20.68
CA GLN A 40 -18.37 -2.70 -19.91
C GLN A 40 -18.40 -2.40 -18.43
N ARG A 41 -18.76 -3.39 -17.64
CA ARG A 41 -18.51 -3.39 -16.20
C ARG A 41 -17.14 -4.04 -15.98
N MET A 42 -16.25 -3.30 -15.33
CA MET A 42 -14.84 -3.67 -15.20
C MET A 42 -14.59 -4.30 -13.82
N GLY A 43 -13.78 -5.35 -13.80
CA GLY A 43 -13.33 -6.03 -12.58
C GLY A 43 -11.82 -6.01 -12.48
N ILE A 44 -11.30 -6.22 -11.27
CA ILE A 44 -9.88 -6.33 -11.02
C ILE A 44 -9.61 -7.44 -10.01
N TRP A 45 -8.46 -8.09 -10.16
CA TRP A 45 -7.81 -8.86 -9.12
C TRP A 45 -6.34 -8.48 -9.09
N TRP A 46 -5.75 -8.42 -7.90
CA TRP A 46 -4.30 -8.41 -7.77
C TRP A 46 -3.83 -9.13 -6.51
N GLN A 47 -2.58 -9.55 -6.55
CA GLN A 47 -1.89 -10.16 -5.43
C GLN A 47 -0.45 -9.63 -5.34
N VAL A 48 -0.11 -9.05 -4.19
CA VAL A 48 1.24 -8.66 -3.82
C VAL A 48 1.93 -9.85 -3.16
N LYS A 49 3.19 -10.08 -3.49
CA LYS A 49 4.05 -11.05 -2.81
C LYS A 49 5.25 -10.34 -2.19
N ASP A 50 5.53 -10.70 -0.95
CA ASP A 50 6.72 -10.31 -0.22
C ASP A 50 7.99 -10.99 -0.79
N PRO A 51 9.18 -10.65 -0.29
CA PRO A 51 10.44 -11.25 -0.76
C PRO A 51 10.53 -12.77 -0.58
N ASP A 52 9.74 -13.36 0.33
CA ASP A 52 9.65 -14.81 0.55
C ASP A 52 8.58 -15.46 -0.34
N GLY A 53 7.89 -14.69 -1.17
CA GLY A 53 6.80 -15.15 -2.04
C GLY A 53 5.45 -15.29 -1.33
N LYS A 54 5.30 -14.81 -0.10
CA LYS A 54 4.04 -14.85 0.67
C LYS A 54 3.21 -13.59 0.44
N VAL A 55 1.89 -13.73 0.57
CA VAL A 55 0.98 -12.60 0.45
C VAL A 55 0.84 -11.91 1.80
N PRO A 56 1.26 -10.64 1.96
CA PRO A 56 1.03 -9.92 3.22
C PRO A 56 -0.48 -9.72 3.46
N PRO A 57 -0.93 -9.62 4.72
CA PRO A 57 -2.33 -9.31 5.02
C PRO A 57 -2.78 -8.02 4.32
N GLY A 58 -3.85 -8.09 3.52
CA GLY A 58 -4.32 -6.96 2.70
C GLY A 58 -3.61 -6.80 1.35
N GLY A 59 -2.63 -7.65 1.03
CA GLY A 59 -1.90 -7.66 -0.24
C GLY A 59 -2.65 -8.32 -1.41
N GLU A 60 -3.76 -9.00 -1.14
CA GLU A 60 -4.68 -9.51 -2.16
C GLU A 60 -5.98 -8.71 -2.17
N TYR A 61 -6.47 -8.38 -3.37
CA TYR A 61 -7.67 -7.58 -3.55
C TYR A 61 -8.41 -7.97 -4.82
N ALA A 62 -9.73 -8.01 -4.76
CA ALA A 62 -10.58 -8.25 -5.90
C ALA A 62 -11.88 -7.46 -5.77
N THR A 63 -12.33 -6.84 -6.85
CA THR A 63 -13.64 -6.18 -6.88
C THR A 63 -14.14 -5.97 -8.30
N TRP A 64 -15.43 -5.64 -8.41
CA TRP A 64 -16.04 -5.14 -9.63
C TRP A 64 -16.46 -3.69 -9.45
N GLY A 65 -16.17 -2.84 -10.43
CA GLY A 65 -16.65 -1.47 -10.47
C GLY A 65 -18.18 -1.44 -10.42
N VAL A 66 -18.77 -0.47 -9.73
CA VAL A 66 -20.23 -0.39 -9.57
C VAL A 66 -20.91 0.18 -10.82
N VAL A 67 -20.17 0.99 -11.59
CA VAL A 67 -20.69 1.74 -12.73
C VAL A 67 -20.13 1.17 -14.04
N TRP A 68 -21.00 1.04 -15.04
CA TRP A 68 -20.61 0.69 -16.40
C TRP A 68 -19.79 1.81 -17.03
N LYS A 69 -18.69 1.45 -17.71
CA LYS A 69 -17.84 2.39 -18.42
C LYS A 69 -18.11 2.29 -19.91
N GLY A 70 -18.44 3.41 -20.54
CA GLY A 70 -18.52 3.47 -22.00
C GLY A 70 -17.15 3.35 -22.67
N PRO A 71 -17.11 3.34 -24.01
CA PRO A 71 -15.87 3.28 -24.77
C PRO A 71 -14.89 4.38 -24.35
N GLY A 72 -13.64 3.99 -24.08
CA GLY A 72 -12.58 4.86 -23.58
C GLY A 72 -12.70 5.28 -22.12
N GLY A 73 -13.77 4.90 -21.42
CA GLY A 73 -14.00 5.25 -20.02
C GLY A 73 -13.04 4.53 -19.07
N VAL A 74 -12.70 5.18 -17.96
CA VAL A 74 -11.73 4.67 -16.97
C VAL A 74 -12.40 4.25 -15.66
N GLN A 75 -11.84 3.23 -15.02
CA GLN A 75 -12.21 2.76 -13.69
C GLN A 75 -10.96 2.67 -12.82
N GLU A 76 -10.97 3.41 -11.72
CA GLU A 76 -9.95 3.31 -10.67
C GLU A 76 -10.36 2.24 -9.66
N PHE A 77 -9.39 1.46 -9.21
CA PHE A 77 -9.53 0.47 -8.17
C PHE A 77 -8.49 0.73 -7.09
N VAL A 78 -8.92 0.84 -5.84
CA VAL A 78 -8.04 1.10 -4.69
C VAL A 78 -8.21 -0.02 -3.68
N GLY A 79 -7.09 -0.68 -3.36
CA GLY A 79 -7.08 -1.80 -2.43
C GLY A 79 -7.10 -1.39 -0.97
N SER A 80 -7.17 -2.43 -0.13
CA SER A 80 -6.88 -2.31 1.29
C SER A 80 -5.42 -1.96 1.53
N SER A 81 -5.14 -1.41 2.72
CA SER A 81 -3.76 -1.17 3.15
C SER A 81 -3.08 -2.45 3.60
N PHE A 82 -1.78 -2.54 3.37
CA PHE A 82 -0.90 -3.60 3.87
C PHE A 82 0.46 -3.01 4.28
N ASP A 83 1.20 -3.76 5.10
CA ASP A 83 2.48 -3.35 5.65
C ASP A 83 3.65 -3.99 4.90
N LEU A 84 4.71 -3.21 4.67
CA LEU A 84 5.95 -3.60 4.01
C LEU A 84 7.01 -3.99 5.05
N ASP A 85 6.79 -5.11 5.74
CA ASP A 85 7.58 -5.49 6.92
C ASP A 85 8.91 -6.22 6.63
N LYS A 86 9.16 -6.62 5.38
CA LYS A 86 10.35 -7.42 5.02
C LYS A 86 11.26 -6.63 4.10
N GLU A 87 12.55 -6.67 4.37
CA GLU A 87 13.55 -6.14 3.46
C GLU A 87 13.60 -6.97 2.17
N GLY A 88 13.69 -6.30 1.02
CA GLY A 88 13.82 -6.91 -0.29
C GLY A 88 12.72 -6.54 -1.28
N PRO A 89 12.68 -7.20 -2.44
CA PRO A 89 11.74 -6.88 -3.50
C PRO A 89 10.35 -7.46 -3.21
N TYR A 90 9.34 -6.60 -3.32
CA TYR A 90 7.94 -7.00 -3.40
C TYR A 90 7.51 -7.05 -4.87
N SER A 91 6.72 -8.06 -5.22
CA SER A 91 6.16 -8.21 -6.57
C SER A 91 4.64 -8.11 -6.54
N ILE A 92 4.04 -7.82 -7.70
CA ILE A 92 2.59 -7.76 -7.87
C ILE A 92 2.18 -8.43 -9.19
N ALA A 93 1.10 -9.20 -9.12
CA ALA A 93 0.35 -9.68 -10.26
C ALA A 93 -1.01 -8.97 -10.29
N VAL A 94 -1.43 -8.50 -11.45
CA VAL A 94 -2.69 -7.78 -11.66
C VAL A 94 -3.41 -8.36 -12.87
N GLN A 95 -4.72 -8.55 -12.76
CA GLN A 95 -5.59 -8.94 -13.86
C GLN A 95 -6.79 -8.01 -13.92
N LEU A 96 -7.06 -7.47 -15.11
CA LEU A 96 -8.20 -6.64 -15.42
C LEU A 96 -9.24 -7.48 -16.16
N PHE A 97 -10.47 -7.39 -15.71
CA PHE A 97 -11.58 -8.17 -16.24
C PHE A 97 -12.68 -7.28 -16.81
N MET A 98 -13.45 -7.88 -17.72
CA MET A 98 -14.73 -7.36 -18.20
C MET A 98 -15.78 -8.45 -18.10
N ASN A 99 -17.05 -8.03 -18.17
CA ASN A 99 -18.23 -8.89 -18.14
C ASN A 99 -18.36 -9.74 -16.85
N PRO A 100 -19.01 -9.24 -15.79
CA PRO A 100 -19.06 -9.94 -14.50
C PRO A 100 -19.76 -11.30 -14.52
N ASP A 101 -20.71 -11.50 -15.44
CA ASP A 101 -21.49 -12.74 -15.51
C ASP A 101 -20.75 -13.86 -16.29
N ASP A 102 -19.84 -13.45 -17.18
CA ASP A 102 -18.95 -14.33 -17.94
C ASP A 102 -17.57 -13.65 -18.05
N GLN A 103 -16.82 -13.75 -16.96
CA GLN A 103 -15.59 -13.01 -16.69
C GLN A 103 -14.52 -13.29 -17.74
N VAL A 104 -14.09 -12.23 -18.43
CA VAL A 104 -12.97 -12.29 -19.38
C VAL A 104 -11.81 -11.45 -18.88
N CYS A 105 -10.63 -12.05 -18.77
CA CYS A 105 -9.38 -11.30 -18.54
C CYS A 105 -8.98 -10.59 -19.82
N VAL A 106 -8.93 -9.26 -19.78
CA VAL A 106 -8.68 -8.41 -20.96
C VAL A 106 -7.31 -7.75 -20.93
N ASP A 107 -6.68 -7.68 -19.76
CA ASP A 107 -5.31 -7.20 -19.61
C ASP A 107 -4.71 -7.72 -18.32
N ASP A 108 -3.39 -7.89 -18.28
CA ASP A 108 -2.66 -8.36 -17.11
C ASP A 108 -1.31 -7.66 -16.96
N TYR A 109 -0.78 -7.68 -15.75
CA TYR A 109 0.53 -7.15 -15.44
C TYR A 109 1.20 -7.99 -14.36
N HIS A 110 2.47 -8.32 -14.59
CA HIS A 110 3.34 -8.97 -13.63
C HIS A 110 4.63 -8.17 -13.50
N GLY A 111 5.03 -7.79 -12.29
CA GLY A 111 6.29 -7.10 -12.10
C GLY A 111 6.60 -6.72 -10.66
N THR A 112 7.65 -5.91 -10.52
CA THR A 112 8.10 -5.38 -9.23
C THR A 112 7.16 -4.27 -8.77
N LEU A 113 6.67 -4.40 -7.54
CA LEU A 113 5.90 -3.37 -6.86
C LEU A 113 6.85 -2.34 -6.23
N CYS A 114 7.78 -2.80 -5.40
CA CYS A 114 8.78 -1.93 -4.81
C CYS A 114 9.96 -2.73 -4.25
N THR A 115 11.00 -2.02 -3.84
CA THR A 115 12.07 -2.55 -2.99
C THR A 115 12.03 -1.89 -1.62
N VAL A 116 12.05 -2.70 -0.57
CA VAL A 116 12.05 -2.28 0.83
C VAL A 116 13.47 -2.42 1.39
N GLU A 117 13.93 -1.41 2.12
CA GLU A 117 15.18 -1.42 2.87
C GLU A 117 14.92 -1.59 4.36
N ALA A 118 15.91 -2.11 5.09
CA ALA A 118 15.83 -2.21 6.55
C ALA A 118 15.52 -0.84 7.18
N ALA A 119 14.59 -0.82 8.13
CA ALA A 119 14.34 0.39 8.90
C ALA A 119 15.61 0.77 9.67
N GLU A 120 16.08 2.01 9.55
CA GLU A 120 17.18 2.49 10.38
C GLU A 120 16.77 2.39 11.85
N GLU A 121 17.46 1.55 12.62
CA GLU A 121 17.36 1.58 14.07
C GLU A 121 17.94 2.93 14.52
N PHE A 122 17.09 3.94 14.73
CA PHE A 122 17.49 5.12 15.46
C PHE A 122 17.76 4.71 16.91
N ALA A 123 18.99 4.27 17.18
CA ALA A 123 19.51 3.97 18.50
C ALA A 123 19.67 5.26 19.32
N GLY A 124 18.55 5.86 19.70
CA GLY A 124 18.51 6.97 20.64
C GLY A 124 18.89 6.46 22.03
N LYS A 125 20.16 6.60 22.42
CA LYS A 125 20.55 6.45 23.83
C LYS A 125 20.15 7.72 24.57
N ILE A 126 19.32 7.60 25.61
CA ILE A 126 19.11 8.68 26.56
C ILE A 126 20.43 8.88 27.32
N SER A 127 21.24 9.85 26.90
CA SER A 127 22.58 10.09 27.46
C SER A 127 22.55 10.80 28.83
N ARG A 128 21.42 11.39 29.23
CA ARG A 128 21.32 12.18 30.46
C ARG A 128 19.90 12.16 31.04
N LYS A 129 19.74 11.60 32.24
CA LYS A 129 18.51 11.67 33.05
C LYS A 129 18.84 12.44 34.34
N GLU A 130 18.54 13.73 34.40
CA GLU A 130 18.76 14.55 35.59
C GLU A 130 17.47 15.27 35.99
N LEU A 131 17.17 15.23 37.29
CA LEU A 131 16.06 15.95 37.92
C LEU A 131 16.67 16.89 38.97
N LYS A 132 16.47 18.20 38.85
CA LYS A 132 16.86 19.16 39.90
C LYS A 132 15.69 19.34 40.87
N TYR A 133 15.94 19.07 42.15
CA TYR A 133 14.99 19.26 43.24
C TYR A 133 15.55 20.33 44.18
N ASP A 134 14.87 21.47 44.35
CA ASP A 134 15.19 22.43 45.41
C ASP A 134 14.52 21.93 46.69
N ALA A 135 15.19 21.02 47.39
CA ALA A 135 14.68 20.32 48.55
C ALA A 135 14.69 21.21 49.80
N THR A 136 14.01 22.35 49.79
CA THR A 136 13.74 23.11 51.01
C THR A 136 12.58 22.48 51.78
N LYS A 137 12.88 21.82 52.90
CA LYS A 137 11.89 21.28 53.85
C LYS A 137 11.82 22.21 55.07
N ARG A 138 10.65 22.79 55.36
CA ARG A 138 10.38 23.51 56.64
C ARG A 138 9.47 22.65 57.51
N SER A 139 9.75 22.60 58.81
CA SER A 139 8.88 21.93 59.79
C SER A 139 7.60 22.73 60.01
N ILE A 140 6.45 22.05 60.05
CA ILE A 140 5.15 22.64 60.40
C ILE A 140 5.02 22.57 61.92
N PRO A 141 4.98 23.70 62.66
CA PRO A 141 4.70 23.65 64.09
C PRO A 141 3.22 23.31 64.33
N VAL A 142 2.97 22.36 65.23
CA VAL A 142 1.65 22.09 65.82
C VAL A 142 1.71 22.60 67.25
N TYR A 143 0.85 23.57 67.59
CA TYR A 143 0.51 23.92 68.97
C TYR A 143 -0.96 23.61 69.20
#